data_AF-A0A2J8J2G7-F1
#
_entry.id   AF-A0A2J8J2G7-F1
#
_cell.length_a   1.000
_cell.length_b   1.000
_cell.length_c   1.000
_cell.angle_alpha   90.00
_cell.angle_beta   90.00
_cell.angle_gamma   90.00
#
_symmetry.space_group_name_H-M   'P 1'
#
loop_
_entity.id
_entity.type
_entity.pdbx_description
1 polymer ?
#
loop_
_entity_poly.entity_id
_entity_poly.type
_entity_poly.pdbx_seq_one_letter_code
_entity_poly.pdbx_strand_id
1 'polypeptide(L)'
;MCDLRRPAAGGMMDLAYVCEWEKWSKSTHCPSVPLACAWSCRNLIAFTMDLRSDDQDLTRMIHILDTEHPWDLHSIPSEHREAITCLEWDQSGSRLLSADADGQIKCWSMADHLANSWESSVGSLVEGDPIVALSWLHNGVKLALHVEKSGASSFGEKFSRVKFSPSLTLFGGKPMEGWIAVTVSGLVTVSLLKPSGQVLTSTESL
;
A
#
# COMPACT_ATOMS: atom_id res chain seq x y z
N MET A 1 1.29 29.84 13.51
CA MET A 1 2.00 30.92 14.24
C MET A 1 0.93 31.62 15.09
N CYS A 2 0.96 31.52 16.42
CA CYS A 2 -0.10 32.05 17.29
C CYS A 2 0.19 33.50 17.70
N ASP A 3 -0.80 34.39 17.62
CA ASP A 3 -0.73 35.76 18.13
C ASP A 3 -1.36 35.85 19.53
N LEU A 4 -0.58 36.33 20.51
CA LEU A 4 -1.00 36.53 21.90
C LEU A 4 -1.32 38.00 22.15
N ARG A 5 -2.60 38.33 22.40
CA ARG A 5 -3.00 39.65 22.94
C ARG A 5 -3.54 39.49 24.36
N ARG A 6 -3.10 40.37 25.28
CA ARG A 6 -3.59 40.43 26.67
C ARG A 6 -4.78 41.40 26.78
N PRO A 7 -5.87 41.04 27.49
CA PRO A 7 -6.92 42.00 27.86
C PRO A 7 -6.59 42.74 29.17
N ALA A 8 -7.17 43.94 29.34
CA ALA A 8 -7.09 44.74 30.55
C ALA A 8 -8.14 44.32 31.60
N ALA A 9 -7.81 44.49 32.88
CA ALA A 9 -8.50 43.92 34.04
C ALA A 9 -9.87 44.55 34.37
N GLY A 10 -10.85 43.70 34.67
CA GLY A 10 -12.15 44.04 35.27
C GLY A 10 -12.99 42.77 35.47
N GLY A 11 -13.25 42.38 36.72
CA GLY A 11 -13.56 41.00 37.11
C GLY A 11 -14.85 40.36 36.58
N MET A 12 -14.72 39.11 36.13
CA MET A 12 -15.69 37.99 36.13
C MET A 12 -14.99 36.82 35.41
N MET A 13 -14.75 35.69 36.08
CA MET A 13 -14.00 34.50 35.61
C MET A 13 -13.04 34.76 34.44
N ASP A 14 -11.78 35.04 34.77
CA ASP A 14 -10.72 35.32 33.78
C ASP A 14 -10.47 34.10 32.90
N LEU A 15 -11.06 34.11 31.70
CA LEU A 15 -10.70 33.23 30.60
C LEU A 15 -9.29 33.61 30.15
N ALA A 16 -8.27 32.94 30.71
CA ALA A 16 -6.87 33.29 30.54
C ALA A 16 -6.37 33.16 29.08
N TYR A 17 -7.05 32.36 28.26
CA TYR A 17 -6.83 32.25 26.83
C TYR A 17 -8.05 31.62 26.15
N VAL A 18 -8.31 32.00 24.90
CA VAL A 18 -9.22 31.29 23.98
C VAL A 18 -8.34 30.62 22.94
N CYS A 19 -8.37 29.29 22.87
CA CYS A 19 -7.83 28.59 21.71
C CYS A 19 -8.90 28.58 20.62
N GLU A 20 -8.86 29.58 19.75
CA GLU A 20 -9.54 29.47 18.46
C GLU A 20 -8.69 28.56 17.57
N TRP A 21 -9.10 27.31 17.48
CA TRP A 21 -8.58 26.42 16.44
C TRP A 21 -9.10 26.93 15.11
N GLU A 22 -8.23 27.00 14.10
CA GLU A 22 -8.72 27.17 12.73
C GLU A 22 -9.76 26.09 12.48
N LYS A 23 -10.95 26.50 12.02
CA LYS A 23 -11.94 25.54 11.55
C LYS A 23 -11.29 24.83 10.39
N TRP A 24 -10.88 23.58 10.61
CA TRP A 24 -10.42 22.70 9.56
C TRP A 24 -11.46 22.76 8.45
N SER A 25 -11.02 23.05 7.22
CA SER A 25 -11.87 22.86 6.06
C SER A 25 -12.46 21.46 6.13
N LYS A 26 -13.71 21.29 5.68
CA LYS A 26 -14.28 19.94 5.59
C LYS A 26 -13.31 19.11 4.75
N SER A 27 -12.80 18.03 5.35
CA SER A 27 -11.94 17.09 4.63
C SER A 27 -12.67 16.63 3.37
N THR A 28 -12.06 16.85 2.22
CA THR A 28 -12.49 16.28 0.94
C THR A 28 -12.14 14.79 0.86
N HIS A 29 -11.24 14.31 1.72
CA HIS A 29 -10.96 12.90 1.90
C HIS A 29 -12.06 12.23 2.72
N CYS A 30 -12.57 11.11 2.20
CA CYS A 30 -13.44 10.18 2.91
C CYS A 30 -12.82 8.77 2.89
N PRO A 31 -13.07 7.95 3.93
CA PRO A 31 -12.63 6.55 3.92
C PRO A 31 -13.18 5.82 2.70
N SER A 32 -12.34 5.07 1.98
CA SER A 32 -12.80 4.20 0.91
C SER A 32 -13.69 3.09 1.48
N VAL A 33 -14.68 2.64 0.69
CA VAL A 33 -15.52 1.48 1.05
C VAL A 33 -15.45 0.48 -0.09
N PRO A 34 -14.83 -0.70 0.10
CA PRO A 34 -14.13 -1.16 1.31
C PRO A 34 -12.82 -0.42 1.61
N LEU A 35 -12.38 -0.47 2.87
CA LEU A 35 -11.04 -0.03 3.26
C LEU A 35 -10.04 -1.15 2.99
N ALA A 36 -8.97 -0.84 2.26
CA ALA A 36 -7.82 -1.72 2.10
C ALA A 36 -6.61 -1.09 2.80
N CYS A 37 -5.85 -1.90 3.53
CA CYS A 37 -4.59 -1.47 4.13
C CYS A 37 -3.61 -2.64 4.21
N ALA A 38 -2.31 -2.33 4.18
CA ALA A 38 -1.24 -3.31 4.26
C ALA A 38 0.00 -2.71 4.92
N TRP A 39 0.77 -3.52 5.65
CA TRP A 39 2.01 -3.10 6.33
C TRP A 39 3.20 -3.88 5.77
N SER A 40 4.23 -3.16 5.32
CA SER A 40 5.46 -3.72 4.77
C SER A 40 6.51 -4.06 5.83
N CYS A 41 7.50 -4.87 5.45
CA CYS A 41 8.68 -5.15 6.25
C CYS A 41 9.65 -3.95 6.41
N ARG A 42 9.41 -2.85 5.69
CA ARG A 42 10.14 -1.57 5.83
C ARG A 42 9.44 -0.58 6.74
N ASN A 43 8.47 -1.05 7.52
CA ASN A 43 7.69 -0.20 8.42
C ASN A 43 6.81 0.84 7.71
N LEU A 44 6.48 0.60 6.44
CA LEU A 44 5.57 1.44 5.66
C LEU A 44 4.14 0.87 5.73
N ILE A 45 3.17 1.74 5.99
CA ILE A 45 1.74 1.41 5.94
C ILE A 45 1.17 2.00 4.66
N ALA A 46 0.53 1.16 3.84
CA ALA A 46 -0.31 1.60 2.73
C ALA A 46 -1.78 1.48 3.12
N PHE A 47 -2.60 2.47 2.77
CA PHE A 47 -4.05 2.43 2.99
C PHE A 47 -4.80 3.25 1.94
N THR A 48 -6.09 2.95 1.76
CA THR A 48 -6.94 3.61 0.78
C THR A 48 -7.81 4.69 1.42
N MET A 49 -7.92 5.84 0.75
CA MET A 49 -8.98 6.81 0.98
C MET A 49 -9.45 7.34 -0.37
N ASP A 50 -10.66 7.87 -0.40
CA ASP A 50 -11.19 8.51 -1.59
C ASP A 50 -11.14 10.03 -1.41
N LEU A 51 -10.72 10.73 -2.46
CA LEU A 51 -10.75 12.18 -2.53
C LEU A 51 -11.99 12.60 -3.34
N ARG A 52 -12.93 13.29 -2.68
CA ARG A 52 -14.12 13.82 -3.33
C ARG A 52 -13.85 15.24 -3.86
N SER A 53 -13.99 15.39 -5.16
CA SER A 53 -13.97 16.69 -5.85
C SER A 53 -15.27 17.47 -5.62
N ASP A 54 -15.25 18.77 -5.90
CA ASP A 54 -16.43 19.64 -5.88
C ASP A 54 -17.51 19.16 -6.87
N ASP A 55 -17.09 18.57 -7.99
CA ASP A 55 -17.97 17.97 -9.02
C ASP A 55 -18.54 16.60 -8.60
N GLN A 56 -18.31 16.17 -7.35
CA GLN A 56 -18.67 14.85 -6.79
C GLN A 56 -17.93 13.66 -7.41
N ASP A 57 -17.01 13.90 -8.33
CA ASP A 57 -16.09 12.87 -8.81
C ASP A 57 -15.20 12.36 -7.68
N LEU A 58 -14.98 11.04 -7.68
CA LEU A 58 -14.25 10.34 -6.65
C LEU A 58 -12.91 9.86 -7.20
N THR A 59 -11.82 10.42 -6.67
CA THR A 59 -10.47 9.94 -6.99
C THR A 59 -10.05 8.92 -5.94
N ARG A 60 -9.75 7.70 -6.38
CA ARG A 60 -9.22 6.64 -5.52
C ARG A 60 -7.77 6.93 -5.18
N MET A 61 -7.47 7.17 -3.92
CA MET A 61 -6.12 7.49 -3.46
C MET A 61 -5.51 6.29 -2.73
N ILE A 62 -4.21 6.10 -2.93
CA ILE A 62 -3.38 5.24 -2.09
C ILE A 62 -2.48 6.16 -1.28
N HIS A 63 -2.50 5.97 0.03
CA HIS A 63 -1.66 6.69 0.97
C HIS A 63 -0.57 5.77 1.48
N ILE A 64 0.66 6.26 1.57
CA ILE A 64 1.82 5.54 2.10
C ILE A 64 2.42 6.38 3.22
N LEU A 65 2.62 5.73 4.36
CA LEU A 65 3.07 6.34 5.61
C LEU A 65 4.24 5.55 6.18
N ASP A 66 5.32 6.24 6.53
CA ASP A 66 6.35 5.70 7.42
C ASP A 66 5.92 5.90 8.88
N THR A 67 5.91 4.83 9.68
CA THR A 67 5.49 4.94 11.09
C THR A 67 6.53 5.65 11.97
N GLU A 68 7.78 5.79 11.52
CA GLU A 68 8.79 6.61 12.19
C GLU A 68 8.60 8.11 11.91
N HIS A 69 8.01 8.43 10.76
CA HIS A 69 7.76 9.80 10.31
C HIS A 69 6.29 9.99 9.91
N PRO A 70 5.32 9.81 10.84
CA PRO A 70 3.89 9.78 10.53
C PRO A 70 3.32 11.13 10.03
N TRP A 71 4.11 12.19 10.07
CA TRP A 71 3.78 13.50 9.50
C TRP A 71 4.09 13.58 8.00
N ASP A 72 4.91 12.69 7.45
CA ASP A 72 5.28 12.67 6.03
C ASP A 72 4.39 11.68 5.25
N LEU A 73 3.10 12.01 5.18
CA LEU A 73 2.12 11.20 4.47
C LEU A 73 2.24 11.42 2.96
N HIS A 74 2.62 10.37 2.23
CA HIS A 74 2.63 10.41 0.78
C HIS A 74 1.28 9.93 0.22
N SER A 75 0.71 10.69 -0.72
CA SER A 75 -0.62 10.42 -1.29
C SER A 75 -0.55 10.36 -2.80
N ILE A 76 -1.02 9.26 -3.38
CA ILE A 76 -0.90 8.96 -4.82
C ILE A 76 -2.29 8.78 -5.41
N PRO A 77 -2.65 9.48 -6.51
CA PRO A 77 -3.84 9.15 -7.27
C PRO A 77 -3.64 7.80 -7.95
N SER A 78 -4.47 6.82 -7.60
CA SER A 78 -4.25 5.44 -8.03
C SER A 78 -4.63 5.19 -9.50
N GLU A 79 -5.46 6.06 -10.06
CA GLU A 79 -6.15 5.91 -11.37
C GLU A 79 -7.03 4.65 -11.48
N HIS A 80 -7.28 3.94 -10.38
CA HIS A 80 -8.32 2.92 -10.34
C HIS A 80 -9.69 3.57 -10.55
N ARG A 81 -10.53 2.91 -11.34
CA ARG A 81 -11.90 3.38 -11.65
C ARG A 81 -12.85 2.99 -10.53
N GLU A 82 -12.66 1.79 -9.99
CA GLU A 82 -13.49 1.25 -8.93
C GLU A 82 -12.78 1.25 -7.58
N ALA A 83 -13.54 0.93 -6.53
CA ALA A 83 -13.00 0.85 -5.18
C ALA A 83 -11.86 -0.16 -5.10
N ILE A 84 -10.73 0.26 -4.53
CA ILE A 84 -9.58 -0.61 -4.30
C ILE A 84 -9.94 -1.57 -3.16
N THR A 85 -9.92 -2.87 -3.45
CA THR A 85 -10.30 -3.93 -2.51
C THR A 85 -9.10 -4.62 -1.88
N CYS A 86 -7.93 -4.59 -2.54
CA CYS A 86 -6.73 -5.28 -2.11
C CYS A 86 -5.50 -4.39 -2.19
N LEU A 87 -4.63 -4.48 -1.19
CA LEU A 87 -3.28 -3.91 -1.18
C LEU A 87 -2.30 -4.98 -0.69
N GLU A 88 -1.17 -5.15 -1.38
CA GLU A 88 -0.18 -6.16 -1.00
C GLU A 88 1.26 -5.74 -1.27
N TRP A 89 2.05 -5.68 -0.20
CA TRP A 89 3.47 -5.40 -0.28
C TRP A 89 4.26 -6.60 -0.80
N ASP A 90 5.27 -6.33 -1.64
CA ASP A 90 6.24 -7.35 -1.98
C ASP A 90 7.14 -7.70 -0.78
N GLN A 91 7.86 -8.81 -0.87
CA GLN A 91 8.70 -9.29 0.24
C GLN A 91 9.81 -8.31 0.65
N SER A 92 10.16 -7.39 -0.24
CA SER A 92 11.16 -6.36 0.00
C SER A 92 10.57 -5.08 0.60
N GLY A 93 9.27 -4.85 0.47
CA GLY A 93 8.60 -3.58 0.78
C GLY A 93 8.97 -2.45 -0.18
N SER A 94 9.42 -2.75 -1.41
CA SER A 94 9.73 -1.73 -2.45
C SER A 94 8.64 -1.63 -3.49
N ARG A 95 7.75 -2.63 -3.54
CA ARG A 95 6.65 -2.67 -4.48
C ARG A 95 5.36 -2.95 -3.75
N LEU A 96 4.29 -2.39 -4.27
CA LEU A 96 2.94 -2.54 -3.75
C LEU A 96 2.05 -2.95 -4.92
N LEU A 97 1.22 -3.98 -4.73
CA LEU A 97 0.12 -4.26 -5.62
C LEU A 97 -1.14 -3.60 -5.08
N SER A 98 -1.95 -3.07 -5.98
CA SER A 98 -3.34 -2.68 -5.70
C SER A 98 -4.26 -3.39 -6.68
N ALA A 99 -5.45 -3.77 -6.23
CA ALA A 99 -6.50 -4.26 -7.10
C ALA A 99 -7.86 -3.63 -6.76
N ASP A 100 -8.68 -3.42 -7.78
CA ASP A 100 -10.02 -2.85 -7.62
C ASP A 100 -11.16 -3.86 -7.87
N ALA A 101 -12.38 -3.38 -7.63
CA ALA A 101 -13.61 -4.14 -7.80
C ALA A 101 -14.01 -4.37 -9.27
N ASP A 102 -13.24 -3.89 -10.25
CA ASP A 102 -13.44 -4.15 -11.69
C ASP A 102 -12.37 -5.09 -12.28
N GLY A 103 -11.49 -5.61 -11.42
CA GLY A 103 -10.44 -6.56 -11.82
C GLY A 103 -9.17 -5.89 -12.34
N GLN A 104 -9.01 -4.56 -12.20
CA GLN A 104 -7.76 -3.89 -12.52
C GLN A 104 -6.75 -4.14 -11.41
N ILE A 105 -5.53 -4.53 -11.79
CA ILE A 105 -4.39 -4.71 -10.89
C ILE A 105 -3.28 -3.77 -11.34
N LYS A 106 -2.73 -3.01 -10.39
CA LYS A 106 -1.58 -2.13 -10.62
C LYS A 106 -0.43 -2.51 -9.72
N CYS A 107 0.78 -2.37 -10.26
CA CYS A 107 2.03 -2.61 -9.54
C CYS A 107 2.79 -1.28 -9.41
N TRP A 108 2.89 -0.81 -8.18
CA TRP A 108 3.61 0.39 -7.78
C TRP A 108 5.03 0.04 -7.38
N SER A 109 5.99 0.86 -7.78
CA SER A 109 7.41 0.72 -7.39
C SER A 109 7.92 2.01 -6.76
N MET A 110 8.74 1.85 -5.72
CA MET A 110 9.45 2.95 -5.08
C MET A 110 10.54 3.49 -6.03
N ALA A 111 10.39 4.74 -6.47
CA ALA A 111 11.36 5.39 -7.35
C ALA A 111 12.54 5.93 -6.54
N ASP A 112 13.76 5.79 -7.08
CA ASP A 112 15.02 6.26 -6.47
C ASP A 112 15.25 5.78 -5.02
N HIS A 113 14.60 4.70 -4.60
CA HIS A 113 14.58 4.19 -3.21
C HIS A 113 14.02 5.20 -2.19
N LEU A 114 13.17 6.13 -2.63
CA LEU A 114 12.54 7.14 -1.80
C LEU A 114 11.13 6.71 -1.38
N ALA A 115 10.87 6.64 -0.06
CA ALA A 115 9.57 6.23 0.47
C ALA A 115 8.40 7.15 0.09
N ASN A 116 8.69 8.38 -0.36
CA ASN A 116 7.74 9.38 -0.80
C ASN A 116 7.69 9.56 -2.33
N SER A 117 8.23 8.60 -3.10
CA SER A 117 8.19 8.61 -4.56
C SER A 117 7.79 7.25 -5.09
N TRP A 118 6.62 7.20 -5.74
CA TRP A 118 6.02 5.96 -6.21
C TRP A 118 5.45 6.13 -7.60
N GLU A 119 5.70 5.14 -8.45
CA GLU A 119 5.21 5.11 -9.82
C GLU A 119 4.54 3.77 -10.14
N SER A 120 3.47 3.81 -10.94
CA SER A 120 2.82 2.62 -11.49
C SER A 120 3.09 2.57 -12.99
N SER A 121 4.01 1.70 -13.41
CA SER A 121 4.34 1.49 -14.83
C SER A 121 3.74 0.21 -15.41
N VAL A 122 3.27 -0.70 -14.55
CA VAL A 122 2.89 -2.06 -14.93
C VAL A 122 1.65 -2.52 -14.17
N GLY A 123 0.88 -3.41 -14.80
CA GLY A 123 -0.36 -3.94 -14.24
C GLY A 123 -0.96 -5.04 -15.11
N SER A 124 -2.11 -5.53 -14.68
CA SER A 124 -2.91 -6.51 -15.41
C SER A 124 -4.40 -6.20 -15.22
N LEU A 125 -5.25 -6.77 -16.06
CA LEU A 125 -6.69 -6.55 -16.01
C LEU A 125 -7.42 -7.87 -16.26
N VAL A 126 -8.42 -8.16 -15.42
CA VAL A 126 -9.44 -9.18 -15.68
C VAL A 126 -10.77 -8.46 -15.75
N GLU A 127 -11.23 -8.14 -16.96
CA GLU A 127 -12.34 -7.20 -17.17
C GLU A 127 -13.62 -7.61 -16.43
N GLY A 128 -14.12 -6.72 -15.57
CA GLY A 128 -15.43 -6.84 -14.94
C GLY A 128 -15.51 -7.90 -13.85
N ASP A 129 -14.38 -8.41 -13.35
CA ASP A 129 -14.35 -9.47 -12.36
C ASP A 129 -13.51 -9.08 -11.13
N PRO A 130 -14.15 -8.79 -9.97
CA PRO A 130 -13.44 -8.29 -8.80
C PRO A 130 -12.35 -9.24 -8.32
N ILE A 131 -11.19 -8.70 -7.96
CA ILE A 131 -10.12 -9.47 -7.33
C ILE A 131 -10.46 -9.72 -5.85
N VAL A 132 -10.47 -10.99 -5.43
CA VAL A 132 -10.71 -11.39 -4.03
C VAL A 132 -9.45 -11.83 -3.31
N ALA A 133 -8.43 -12.25 -4.06
CA ALA A 133 -7.13 -12.59 -3.51
C ALA A 133 -6.04 -12.17 -4.48
N LEU A 134 -5.00 -11.54 -3.94
CA LEU A 134 -3.82 -11.10 -4.66
C LEU A 134 -2.60 -11.60 -3.88
N SER A 135 -1.63 -12.18 -4.58
CA SER A 135 -0.36 -12.58 -3.98
C SER A 135 0.84 -12.37 -4.88
N TRP A 136 1.96 -11.88 -4.33
CA TRP A 136 3.25 -11.91 -5.01
C TRP A 136 3.78 -13.35 -5.18
N LEU A 137 4.36 -13.65 -6.35
CA LEU A 137 5.09 -14.91 -6.56
C LEU A 137 6.35 -14.94 -5.69
N HIS A 138 6.63 -16.08 -5.06
CA HIS A 138 7.81 -16.21 -4.22
C HIS A 138 9.08 -16.38 -5.05
N ASN A 139 10.11 -15.60 -4.74
CA ASN A 139 11.44 -15.67 -5.37
C ASN A 139 12.35 -16.79 -4.81
N GLY A 140 11.86 -17.62 -3.88
CA GLY A 140 12.61 -18.71 -3.28
C GLY A 140 13.42 -18.37 -2.02
N VAL A 141 13.18 -17.20 -1.41
CA VAL A 141 13.73 -16.87 -0.09
C VAL A 141 12.57 -16.68 0.89
N LYS A 142 12.64 -17.33 2.06
CA LYS A 142 11.72 -17.08 3.17
C LYS A 142 12.50 -16.69 4.41
N LEU A 143 11.92 -15.82 5.23
CA LEU A 143 12.43 -15.52 6.58
C LEU A 143 11.86 -16.54 7.56
N ALA A 144 12.74 -17.24 8.27
CA ALA A 144 12.39 -18.11 9.37
C ALA A 144 12.70 -17.41 10.69
N LEU A 145 11.73 -17.44 11.61
CA LEU A 145 11.89 -16.98 13.00
C LEU A 145 12.39 -18.14 13.87
N HIS A 146 13.50 -17.89 14.55
CA HIS A 146 14.12 -18.78 15.53
C HIS A 146 13.67 -18.39 16.92
N VAL A 147 12.56 -18.97 17.39
CA VAL A 147 11.94 -18.66 18.69
C VAL A 147 12.92 -18.95 19.85
N GLU A 148 13.79 -19.94 19.67
CA GLU A 148 14.85 -20.29 20.60
C GLU A 148 15.90 -19.17 20.79
N LYS A 149 16.02 -18.26 19.81
CA LYS A 149 16.87 -17.06 19.90
C LYS A 149 16.13 -15.85 20.44
N SER A 150 14.95 -16.03 21.06
CA SER A 150 14.16 -14.93 21.64
C SER A 150 14.94 -14.07 22.64
N GLY A 151 15.93 -14.64 23.34
CA GLY A 151 16.84 -13.94 24.25
C GLY A 151 18.04 -13.24 23.59
N ALA A 152 18.20 -13.33 22.26
CA ALA A 152 19.28 -12.64 21.55
C ALA A 152 19.13 -11.12 21.69
N SER A 153 20.25 -10.44 21.98
CA SER A 153 20.32 -8.99 22.14
C SER A 153 20.06 -8.27 20.81
N SER A 154 20.48 -8.86 19.70
CA SER A 154 20.17 -8.38 18.35
C SER A 154 18.89 -9.01 17.83
N PHE A 155 17.92 -8.18 17.45
CA PHE A 155 16.65 -8.65 16.87
C PHE A 155 16.87 -9.43 15.56
N GLY A 156 17.87 -9.04 14.76
CA GLY A 156 18.18 -9.69 13.48
C GLY A 156 18.65 -11.14 13.62
N GLU A 157 19.27 -11.51 14.75
CA GLU A 157 19.74 -12.88 15.00
C GLU A 157 18.60 -13.88 15.18
N LYS A 158 17.40 -13.37 15.51
CA LYS A 158 16.16 -14.16 15.63
C LYS A 158 15.65 -14.61 14.27
N PHE A 159 16.19 -14.08 13.17
CA PHE A 159 15.74 -14.41 11.83
C PHE A 159 16.85 -15.04 11.00
N SER A 160 16.48 -15.95 10.12
CA SER A 160 17.40 -16.43 9.07
C SER A 160 16.69 -16.54 7.74
N ARG A 161 17.46 -16.43 6.66
CA ARG A 161 16.97 -16.70 5.31
C ARG A 161 17.07 -18.20 5.03
N VAL A 162 15.93 -18.82 4.78
CA VAL A 162 15.84 -20.24 4.42
C VAL A 162 15.56 -20.34 2.92
N LYS A 163 16.27 -21.26 2.25
CA LYS A 163 16.02 -21.57 0.84
C LYS A 163 14.64 -22.21 0.71
N PHE A 164 13.84 -21.68 -0.20
CA PHE A 164 12.52 -22.18 -0.55
C PHE A 164 12.45 -22.30 -2.08
N SER A 165 11.61 -23.18 -2.59
CA SER A 165 11.42 -23.27 -4.05
C SER A 165 10.64 -22.03 -4.53
N PRO A 166 11.13 -21.30 -5.55
CA PRO A 166 10.36 -20.20 -6.14
C PRO A 166 9.01 -20.69 -6.66
N SER A 167 8.00 -19.82 -6.67
CA SER A 167 6.69 -20.16 -7.24
C SER A 167 6.77 -20.48 -8.72
N LEU A 168 7.66 -19.77 -9.44
CA LEU A 168 7.94 -20.00 -10.85
C LEU A 168 9.40 -19.73 -11.16
N THR A 169 10.01 -20.55 -12.01
CA THR A 169 11.39 -20.38 -12.46
C THR A 169 11.51 -20.40 -13.97
N LEU A 170 12.42 -19.58 -14.52
CA LEU A 170 12.90 -19.72 -15.89
C LEU A 170 13.77 -20.98 -16.04
N PHE A 171 14.07 -21.29 -17.30
CA PHE A 171 15.14 -22.20 -17.64
C PHE A 171 16.44 -21.84 -16.89
N GLY A 172 17.06 -22.83 -16.25
CA GLY A 172 18.22 -22.64 -15.38
C GLY A 172 17.89 -22.28 -13.92
N GLY A 173 16.63 -22.38 -13.49
CA GLY A 173 16.23 -22.29 -12.09
C GLY A 173 16.20 -20.86 -11.51
N LYS A 174 16.27 -19.84 -12.36
CA LYS A 174 16.17 -18.44 -11.93
C LYS A 174 14.71 -18.13 -11.57
N PRO A 175 14.43 -17.57 -10.37
CA PRO A 175 13.07 -17.18 -10.00
C PRO A 175 12.52 -16.12 -10.95
N MET A 176 11.22 -16.20 -11.23
CA MET A 176 10.48 -15.16 -11.93
C MET A 176 9.74 -14.28 -10.93
N GLU A 177 9.71 -12.98 -11.24
CA GLU A 177 8.88 -12.02 -10.52
C GLU A 177 7.51 -11.90 -11.17
N GLY A 178 6.51 -11.63 -10.35
CA GLY A 178 5.13 -11.55 -10.79
C GLY A 178 4.16 -11.68 -9.65
N TRP A 179 2.88 -11.78 -9.98
CA TRP A 179 1.79 -11.96 -9.04
C TRP A 179 0.78 -12.97 -9.56
N ILE A 180 -0.01 -13.48 -8.64
CA ILE A 180 -1.18 -14.31 -8.89
C ILE A 180 -2.40 -13.60 -8.31
N ALA A 181 -3.51 -13.63 -9.03
CA ALA A 181 -4.78 -13.08 -8.61
C ALA A 181 -5.89 -14.12 -8.80
N VAL A 182 -6.85 -14.12 -7.87
CA VAL A 182 -8.07 -14.93 -7.94
C VAL A 182 -9.27 -13.99 -7.94
N THR A 183 -10.21 -14.22 -8.83
CA THR A 183 -11.41 -13.40 -8.97
C THR A 183 -12.64 -14.04 -8.31
N VAL A 184 -13.72 -13.25 -8.16
CA VAL A 184 -15.00 -13.74 -7.61
C VAL A 184 -15.57 -14.89 -8.44
N SER A 185 -15.45 -14.83 -9.77
CA SER A 185 -16.00 -15.88 -10.64
C SER A 185 -15.19 -17.18 -10.66
N GLY A 186 -14.01 -17.20 -10.02
CA GLY A 186 -13.12 -18.36 -9.97
C GLY A 186 -12.02 -18.37 -11.03
N LEU A 187 -11.76 -17.25 -11.70
CA LEU A 187 -10.60 -17.12 -12.58
C LEU A 187 -9.32 -16.98 -11.77
N VAL A 188 -8.27 -17.67 -12.20
CA VAL A 188 -6.91 -17.54 -11.68
C VAL A 188 -6.05 -16.91 -12.74
N THR A 189 -5.47 -15.76 -12.41
CA THR A 189 -4.60 -15.00 -13.30
C THR A 189 -3.18 -14.99 -12.75
N VAL A 190 -2.20 -15.35 -13.58
CA VAL A 190 -0.78 -15.24 -13.26
C VAL A 190 -0.16 -14.20 -14.19
N SER A 191 0.45 -13.18 -13.59
CA SER A 191 1.15 -12.11 -14.31
C SER A 191 2.63 -12.13 -13.98
N LEU A 192 3.47 -12.16 -15.01
CA LEU A 192 4.92 -12.22 -14.90
C LEU A 192 5.55 -10.91 -15.35
N LEU A 193 6.41 -10.35 -14.50
CA LEU A 193 7.18 -9.17 -14.80
C LEU A 193 8.47 -9.56 -15.53
N LYS A 194 8.59 -9.18 -16.80
CA LYS A 194 9.83 -9.37 -17.56
C LYS A 194 10.87 -8.35 -17.13
N PRO A 195 12.17 -8.68 -17.25
CA PRO A 195 13.26 -7.71 -17.08
C PRO A 195 13.17 -6.48 -17.99
N SER A 196 12.45 -6.59 -19.11
CA SER A 196 12.18 -5.49 -20.04
C SER A 196 11.10 -4.51 -19.57
N GLY A 197 10.50 -4.72 -18.39
CA GLY A 197 9.37 -3.94 -17.88
C GLY A 197 8.01 -4.32 -18.49
N GLN A 198 7.95 -5.35 -19.34
CA GLN A 198 6.68 -5.85 -19.89
C GLN A 198 6.04 -6.86 -18.93
N VAL A 199 4.71 -6.85 -18.86
CA VAL A 199 3.93 -7.87 -18.14
C VAL A 199 3.39 -8.91 -19.13
N LEU A 200 3.55 -10.19 -18.80
CA LEU A 200 2.83 -11.29 -19.46
C LEU A 200 1.77 -11.81 -18.51
N THR A 201 0.53 -11.88 -18.97
CA THR A 201 -0.60 -12.34 -18.16
C THR A 201 -1.24 -13.57 -18.81
N SER A 202 -1.57 -14.58 -18.02
CA SER A 202 -2.39 -15.72 -18.42
C SER A 202 -3.48 -15.93 -17.39
N THR A 203 -4.69 -16.23 -17.86
CA THR A 203 -5.88 -16.42 -17.02
C THR A 203 -6.54 -17.74 -17.38
N GLU A 204 -6.88 -18.53 -16.37
CA GLU A 204 -7.56 -19.81 -16.52
C GLU A 204 -8.69 -19.93 -15.49
N SER A 205 -9.72 -20.69 -15.80
CA SER A 205 -10.75 -21.07 -14.81
C SER A 205 -10.22 -22.17 -13.91
N LEU A 206 -10.56 -22.11 -12.62
CA LEU A 206 -10.50 -23.27 -11.72
C LEU A 206 -11.54 -24.33 -12.09
#